data_AF-A0A7S3ME03-F1
#
_entry.id   AF-A0A7S3ME03-F1
#
_cell.length_a   1.000
_cell.length_b   1.000
_cell.length_c   1.000
_cell.angle_alpha   90.00
_cell.angle_beta   90.00
_cell.angle_gamma   90.00
#
_symmetry.space_group_name_H-M   'P 1'
#
loop_
_entity.id
_entity.type
_entity.pdbx_description
1 polymer ?
#
loop_
_entity_poly.entity_id
_entity_poly.type
_entity_poly.pdbx_seq_one_letter_code
_entity_poly.pdbx_strand_id
1 'polypeptide(L)'
;MDMRDKVKQRPSLSSLPFQVSLFYGALFSIIFAVLIGAAAVNKYQFYNKRVALSVIIIWCVIEPIRLVYGFMGNLRENVADLATFLLITIFPQTPFVLYFAYIQ
;
A
#
# COMPACT_ATOMS: atom_id res chain seq x y z
N MET A 1 40.79 -12.75 -22.22
CA MET A 1 39.79 -12.24 -21.26
C MET A 1 38.45 -12.38 -21.95
N ASP A 2 37.69 -13.41 -21.57
CA ASP A 2 36.45 -13.79 -22.25
C ASP A 2 35.40 -12.68 -22.03
N MET A 3 34.63 -12.34 -23.08
CA MET A 3 33.59 -11.31 -22.99
C MET A 3 32.47 -11.73 -22.02
N ARG A 4 32.43 -13.01 -21.63
CA ARG A 4 31.57 -13.60 -20.60
C ARG A 4 31.88 -13.14 -19.17
N ASP A 5 33.08 -12.63 -18.90
CA ASP A 5 33.48 -12.21 -17.54
C ASP A 5 33.06 -10.77 -17.16
N LYS A 6 32.35 -10.06 -18.06
CA LYS A 6 31.99 -8.65 -17.86
C LYS A 6 30.59 -8.37 -17.33
N VAL A 7 29.79 -9.40 -17.00
CA VAL A 7 28.58 -9.17 -16.20
C VAL A 7 28.97 -9.25 -14.74
N LYS A 8 29.61 -8.18 -14.25
CA LYS A 8 29.76 -7.94 -12.81
C LYS A 8 28.35 -7.74 -12.26
N GLN A 9 27.70 -8.84 -11.84
CA GLN A 9 26.40 -8.79 -11.19
C GLN A 9 26.55 -7.86 -9.99
N ARG A 10 25.92 -6.69 -10.08
CA ARG A 10 25.80 -5.82 -8.91
C ARG A 10 24.96 -6.62 -7.91
N PRO A 11 25.40 -6.76 -6.65
CA PRO A 11 24.56 -7.39 -5.65
C PRO A 11 23.24 -6.59 -5.59
N SER A 12 22.11 -7.28 -5.72
CA SER A 12 20.79 -6.70 -5.57
C SER A 12 20.71 -6.09 -4.16
N LEU A 13 20.55 -4.77 -4.06
CA LEU A 13 20.25 -4.04 -2.83
C LEU A 13 18.75 -4.12 -2.48
N SER A 14 17.92 -4.71 -3.34
CA SER A 14 16.52 -5.03 -3.04
C SER A 14 16.40 -5.84 -1.74
N SER A 15 15.48 -5.47 -0.87
CA SER A 15 15.32 -6.15 0.42
C SER A 15 14.23 -7.21 0.35
N LEU A 16 14.62 -8.49 0.52
CA LEU A 16 13.68 -9.61 0.55
C LEU A 16 12.64 -9.49 1.68
N PRO A 17 13.00 -9.11 2.92
CA PRO A 17 12.02 -8.96 3.99
C PRO A 17 10.94 -7.94 3.64
N PHE A 18 11.31 -6.82 3.03
CA PHE A 18 10.35 -5.80 2.61
C PHE A 18 9.45 -6.29 1.47
N GLN A 19 10.01 -7.03 0.50
CA GLN A 19 9.22 -7.64 -0.57
C GLN A 19 8.13 -8.57 -0.03
N VAL A 20 8.49 -9.40 0.97
CA VAL A 20 7.55 -10.31 1.64
C VAL A 20 6.49 -9.52 2.42
N SER A 21 6.89 -8.46 3.14
CA SER A 21 5.96 -7.58 3.86
C SER A 21 4.97 -6.89 2.92
N LEU A 22 5.41 -6.43 1.75
CA LEU A 22 4.52 -5.83 0.74
C LEU A 22 3.52 -6.85 0.19
N PHE A 23 3.95 -8.08 -0.05
CA PHE A 23 3.08 -9.16 -0.53
C PHE A 23 1.95 -9.46 0.45
N TYR A 24 2.30 -9.74 1.71
CA TYR A 24 1.28 -9.98 2.73
C TYR A 24 0.44 -8.73 3.01
N GLY A 25 1.06 -7.54 3.00
CA GLY A 25 0.36 -6.27 3.10
C GLY A 25 -0.73 -6.12 2.04
N ALA A 26 -0.45 -6.45 0.78
CA ALA A 26 -1.43 -6.40 -0.30
C ALA A 26 -2.62 -7.36 -0.07
N LEU A 27 -2.37 -8.58 0.42
CA LEU A 27 -3.43 -9.53 0.77
C LEU A 27 -4.30 -9.01 1.92
N PHE A 28 -3.67 -8.49 2.99
CA PHE A 28 -4.39 -7.89 4.11
C PHE A 28 -5.20 -6.68 3.67
N SER A 29 -4.69 -5.87 2.73
CA SER A 29 -5.42 -4.72 2.19
C SER A 29 -6.71 -5.10 1.46
N ILE A 30 -6.73 -6.23 0.75
CA ILE A 30 -7.96 -6.74 0.12
C ILE A 30 -8.98 -7.13 1.20
N ILE A 31 -8.55 -7.89 2.20
CA ILE A 31 -9.42 -8.32 3.31
C ILE A 31 -9.95 -7.09 4.07
N PHE A 32 -9.08 -6.12 4.35
CA PHE A 32 -9.42 -4.86 5.01
C PHE A 32 -10.48 -4.08 4.20
N ALA A 33 -10.29 -3.93 2.89
CA ALA A 33 -11.24 -3.24 2.02
C ALA A 33 -12.64 -3.87 2.07
N VAL A 34 -12.73 -5.21 2.07
CA VAL A 34 -14.00 -5.92 2.14
C VAL A 34 -14.68 -5.70 3.49
N LEU A 35 -13.94 -5.90 4.60
CA LEU A 35 -14.50 -5.79 5.95
C LEU A 35 -14.92 -4.36 6.29
N ILE A 36 -14.03 -3.39 6.06
CA ILE A 36 -14.31 -1.98 6.35
C ILE A 36 -15.31 -1.41 5.36
N GLY A 37 -15.26 -1.81 4.09
CA GLY A 37 -16.26 -1.44 3.09
C GLY A 37 -17.66 -1.90 3.47
N ALA A 38 -17.82 -3.16 3.90
CA ALA A 38 -19.10 -3.65 4.38
C ALA A 38 -19.61 -2.87 5.61
N ALA A 39 -18.73 -2.56 6.56
CA ALA A 39 -19.07 -1.74 7.73
C ALA A 39 -19.46 -0.30 7.34
N ALA A 40 -18.77 0.30 6.37
CA ALA A 40 -19.07 1.65 5.87
C ALA A 40 -20.42 1.69 5.14
N VAL A 41 -20.75 0.68 4.33
CA VAL A 41 -22.07 0.55 3.68
C VAL A 41 -23.18 0.41 4.71
N ASN A 42 -22.99 -0.43 5.74
CA ASN A 42 -23.94 -0.58 6.83
C ASN A 42 -24.17 0.78 7.55
N LYS A 43 -23.10 1.49 7.90
CA LYS A 43 -23.18 2.83 8.50
C LYS A 43 -23.88 3.87 7.63
N TYR A 44 -23.70 3.79 6.32
CA TYR A 44 -24.41 4.65 5.38
C TYR A 44 -25.92 4.37 5.39
N GLN A 45 -26.32 3.10 5.33
CA GLN A 45 -27.72 2.69 5.24
C GLN A 45 -28.50 2.96 6.52
N PHE A 46 -27.95 2.61 7.69
CA PHE A 46 -28.70 2.63 8.95
C PHE A 46 -28.46 3.86 9.82
N TYR A 47 -27.31 4.54 9.64
CA TYR A 47 -26.91 5.66 10.50
C TYR A 47 -26.69 6.97 9.72
N ASN A 48 -26.98 7.00 8.41
CA ASN A 48 -26.76 8.12 7.49
C ASN A 48 -25.33 8.73 7.58
N LYS A 49 -24.35 7.92 7.99
CA LYS A 49 -22.94 8.31 8.11
C LYS A 49 -22.24 8.17 6.75
N ARG A 50 -22.30 9.23 5.95
CA ARG A 50 -21.78 9.22 4.57
C ARG A 50 -20.27 9.31 4.45
N VAL A 51 -19.61 9.92 5.43
CA VAL A 51 -18.16 10.17 5.42
C VAL A 51 -17.37 8.87 5.30
N ALA A 52 -17.76 7.82 6.05
CA ALA A 52 -17.06 6.54 6.02
C ALA A 52 -17.05 5.90 4.63
N LEU A 53 -18.18 6.00 3.91
CA LEU A 53 -18.28 5.50 2.53
C LEU A 53 -17.39 6.29 1.57
N SER A 54 -17.33 7.61 1.71
CA SER A 54 -16.45 8.44 0.89
C SER A 54 -14.97 8.12 1.13
N VAL A 55 -14.57 7.97 2.39
CA VAL A 55 -13.18 7.71 2.77
C VAL A 55 -12.72 6.33 2.27
N ILE A 56 -13.56 5.29 2.35
CA ILE A 56 -13.16 3.95 1.88
C ILE A 56 -13.02 3.90 0.35
N ILE A 57 -13.84 4.65 -0.39
CA ILE A 57 -13.68 4.76 -1.85
C ILE A 57 -12.33 5.40 -2.19
N ILE A 58 -11.95 6.48 -1.51
CA ILE A 58 -10.65 7.15 -1.73
C ILE A 58 -9.50 6.21 -1.35
N TRP A 59 -9.62 5.52 -0.21
CA TRP A 59 -8.63 4.54 0.24
C TRP A 59 -8.41 3.42 -0.78
N CYS A 60 -9.48 2.90 -1.40
CA CYS A 60 -9.41 1.84 -2.42
C CYS A 60 -8.68 2.28 -3.70
N VAL A 61 -8.62 3.58 -4.00
CA VAL A 61 -7.84 4.12 -5.14
C VAL A 61 -6.38 4.32 -4.74
N ILE A 62 -6.13 4.83 -3.53
CA ILE A 62 -4.78 5.17 -3.06
C ILE A 62 -3.98 3.91 -2.68
N GLU A 63 -4.60 2.89 -2.09
CA GLU A 63 -3.88 1.70 -1.62
C GLU A 63 -3.17 0.94 -2.76
N PRO A 64 -3.78 0.67 -3.93
CA PRO A 64 -3.07 0.07 -5.05
C PRO A 64 -1.87 0.90 -5.52
N ILE A 65 -2.03 2.23 -5.59
CA ILE A 65 -0.95 3.14 -5.99
C ILE A 65 0.21 3.02 -5.01
N ARG A 66 -0.07 3.07 -3.70
CA ARG A 66 0.92 2.88 -2.64
C ARG A 66 1.68 1.58 -2.85
N LEU A 67 0.98 0.45 -2.97
CA LEU A 67 1.58 -0.87 -3.12
C LEU A 67 2.46 -0.97 -4.36
N VAL A 68 2.02 -0.42 -5.51
CA VAL A 68 2.80 -0.41 -6.76
C VAL A 68 4.14 0.30 -6.56
N TYR A 69 4.16 1.49 -5.97
CA TYR A 69 5.40 2.20 -5.67
C TYR A 69 6.30 1.45 -4.68
N GLY A 70 5.71 0.75 -3.71
CA GLY A 70 6.46 -0.10 -2.78
C GLY A 70 7.17 -1.25 -3.50
N PHE A 71 6.43 -2.00 -4.33
CA PHE A 71 6.97 -3.13 -5.09
C PHE A 71 8.01 -2.68 -6.11
N MET A 72 7.70 -1.66 -6.91
CA MET A 72 8.61 -1.14 -7.93
C MET A 72 9.85 -0.52 -7.30
N GLY A 73 9.69 0.25 -6.23
CA GLY A 73 10.81 0.88 -5.53
C GLY A 73 11.78 -0.14 -4.92
N ASN A 74 11.28 -1.24 -4.35
CA ASN A 74 12.15 -2.29 -3.83
C ASN A 74 12.83 -3.09 -4.93
N LEU A 75 12.11 -3.48 -5.99
CA LEU A 75 12.65 -4.29 -7.09
C LEU A 75 13.64 -3.52 -7.97
N ARG A 76 13.41 -2.22 -8.16
CA ARG A 76 14.27 -1.35 -8.96
C ARG A 76 15.31 -0.60 -8.14
N GLU A 77 15.31 -0.81 -6.82
CA GLU A 77 16.16 -0.10 -5.86
C GLU A 77 16.05 1.43 -6.02
N ASN A 78 14.85 1.90 -6.38
CA ASN A 78 14.60 3.29 -6.67
C ASN A 78 14.15 4.01 -5.40
N VAL A 79 15.04 4.86 -4.88
CA VAL A 79 14.82 5.62 -3.64
C VAL A 79 13.65 6.60 -3.78
N ALA A 80 13.42 7.18 -4.97
CA ALA A 80 12.31 8.10 -5.19
C ALA A 80 10.95 7.37 -5.19
N ASP A 81 10.87 6.17 -5.77
CA ASP A 81 9.67 5.32 -5.71
C ASP A 81 9.39 4.88 -4.27
N LEU A 82 10.43 4.48 -3.51
CA LEU A 82 10.31 4.14 -2.08
C LEU A 82 9.90 5.36 -1.23
N ALA A 83 10.41 6.55 -1.54
CA ALA A 83 9.99 7.78 -0.89
C ALA A 83 8.51 8.10 -1.19
N THR A 84 8.05 7.83 -2.40
CA THR A 84 6.63 7.95 -2.78
C THR A 84 5.76 6.96 -1.99
N PHE A 85 6.19 5.69 -1.90
CA PHE A 85 5.55 4.69 -1.05
C PHE A 85 5.47 5.14 0.42
N LEU A 86 6.57 5.65 0.96
CA LEU A 86 6.65 6.10 2.35
C LEU A 86 5.75 7.32 2.58
N LEU A 87 5.79 8.29 1.68
CA LEU A 87 4.96 9.49 1.73
C LEU A 87 3.49 9.09 1.76
N ILE A 88 3.04 8.25 0.81
CA ILE A 88 1.64 7.77 0.77
C ILE A 88 1.28 6.98 2.04
N THR A 89 2.20 6.18 2.58
CA THR A 89 2.00 5.42 3.82
C THR A 89 1.76 6.34 5.02
N ILE A 90 2.58 7.37 5.20
CA ILE A 90 2.40 8.36 6.27
C ILE A 90 1.16 9.21 5.99
N PHE A 91 1.00 9.65 4.75
CA PHE A 91 -0.09 10.50 4.30
C PHE A 91 -0.49 10.17 2.85
N PRO A 92 -1.72 9.68 2.59
CA PRO A 92 -2.89 9.73 3.48
C PRO A 92 -3.20 8.42 4.22
N GLN A 93 -2.40 7.37 4.05
CA GLN A 93 -2.83 6.03 4.44
C GLN A 93 -2.96 5.82 5.95
N THR A 94 -2.01 6.33 6.73
CA THR A 94 -2.09 6.31 8.19
C THR A 94 -3.33 7.07 8.70
N PRO A 95 -3.60 8.32 8.27
CA PRO A 95 -4.84 9.03 8.60
C PRO A 95 -6.13 8.25 8.29
N PHE A 96 -6.22 7.60 7.14
CA PHE A 96 -7.40 6.81 6.78
C PHE A 96 -7.60 5.60 7.70
N VAL A 97 -6.53 4.85 7.99
CA VAL A 97 -6.60 3.70 8.90
C VAL A 97 -7.00 4.15 10.31
N LEU A 98 -6.45 5.26 10.80
CA LEU A 98 -6.84 5.83 12.10
C LEU A 98 -8.32 6.26 12.13
N TYR A 99 -8.80 6.88 11.05
CA TYR A 99 -10.21 7.22 10.92
C TYR A 99 -11.12 5.97 11.00
N PHE A 100 -10.78 4.91 10.27
CA PHE A 100 -11.55 3.66 10.31
C PHE A 100 -11.48 2.94 11.65
N ALA A 101 -10.35 2.98 12.33
CA ALA A 101 -10.15 2.31 13.61
C ALA A 101 -10.88 3.00 14.77
N TYR A 102 -10.92 4.34 14.80
CA TYR A 102 -11.34 5.09 16.00
C TYR A 102 -12.54 6.01 15.79
N ILE A 103 -12.84 6.43 14.56
CA ILE A 103 -13.80 7.53 14.31
C ILE A 103 -15.04 7.05 13.54
N GLN A 104 -14.87 6.13 12.59
CA GLN A 104 -15.92 5.59 11.70
C GLN A 104 -17.21 5.20 12.46
#